data_AF-A0A7W9DD14-F1
#
_entry.id   AF-A0A7W9DD14-F1
#
_cell.length_a   1.000
_cell.length_b   1.000
_cell.length_c   1.000
_cell.angle_alpha   90.00
_cell.angle_beta   90.00
_cell.angle_gamma   90.00
#
_symmetry.space_group_name_H-M   'P 1'
#
loop_
_entity.id
_entity.type
_entity.pdbx_description
1 polymer ?
#
loop_
_entity_poly.entity_id
_entity_poly.type
_entity_poly.pdbx_seq_one_letter_code
_entity_poly.pdbx_strand_id
1 'polypeptide(L)'
;MTGRPFPWEFHQRKKRLIVKPQGTLTVNDPGPLYSTCLPGLGIAQLLELGLEHYIASGQLIRRFPDWPDQRFPLYAYYPSRHHVPAKTRALLDFVESLVR
;
A
#
# COMPACT_ATOMS: atom_id res chain seq x y z
N MET A 1 10.42 18.13 -2.50
CA MET A 1 10.17 17.04 -1.53
C MET A 1 10.58 17.54 -0.15
N THR A 2 9.73 17.45 0.87
CA THR A 2 9.99 18.06 2.20
C THR A 2 10.85 17.19 3.14
N GLY A 3 11.21 15.96 2.73
CA GLY A 3 12.03 15.03 3.52
C GLY A 3 11.37 14.53 4.82
N ARG A 4 10.11 14.91 5.07
CA ARG A 4 9.39 14.53 6.28
C ARG A 4 8.71 13.17 6.06
N PRO A 5 8.98 12.17 6.90
CA PRO A 5 8.29 10.88 6.79
C PRO A 5 6.80 11.07 7.07
N PHE A 6 5.96 10.35 6.31
CA PHE A 6 4.54 10.26 6.60
C PHE A 6 4.33 9.56 7.96
N PRO A 7 3.44 10.06 8.82
CA PRO A 7 3.09 9.33 10.04
C PRO A 7 2.43 8.00 9.66
N TRP A 8 2.80 6.95 10.36
CA TRP A 8 2.17 5.64 10.21
C TRP A 8 0.86 5.63 10.98
N GLU A 9 -0.19 5.12 10.35
CA GLU A 9 -1.50 4.98 10.98
C GLU A 9 -1.84 3.49 11.12
N PHE A 10 -2.23 3.08 12.32
CA PHE A 10 -2.66 1.71 12.62
C PHE A 10 -4.11 1.74 13.11
N HIS A 11 -4.93 0.87 12.54
CA HIS A 11 -6.37 0.82 12.84
C HIS A 11 -6.72 -0.55 13.45
N GLN A 12 -7.47 -0.53 14.55
CA GLN A 12 -8.03 -1.71 15.19
C GLN A 12 -9.41 -1.37 15.76
N ARG A 13 -10.48 -1.88 15.15
CA ARG A 13 -11.88 -1.59 15.48
C ARG A 13 -12.13 -0.08 15.51
N LYS A 14 -12.36 0.48 16.71
CA LYS A 14 -12.59 1.91 16.95
C LYS A 14 -11.33 2.66 17.38
N LYS A 15 -10.19 1.97 17.49
CA LYS A 15 -8.90 2.55 17.89
C LYS A 15 -8.10 2.93 16.64
N ARG A 16 -7.52 4.13 16.70
CA ARG A 16 -6.55 4.62 15.73
C ARG A 16 -5.29 5.04 16.48
N LEU A 17 -4.15 4.50 16.08
CA LEU A 17 -2.83 4.84 16.61
C LEU A 17 -2.02 5.52 15.50
N ILE A 18 -1.48 6.70 15.79
CA ILE A 18 -0.61 7.43 14.87
C ILE A 18 0.81 7.38 15.44
N VAL A 19 1.74 6.84 14.67
CA VAL A 19 3.15 6.71 15.04
C VAL A 19 3.97 7.58 14.09
N LYS A 20 4.82 8.45 14.65
CA LYS A 20 5.82 9.17 13.85
C LYS A 20 7.06 8.28 13.76
N PRO A 21 7.35 7.65 12.62
CA PRO A 21 8.54 6.81 12.50
C PRO A 21 9.79 7.68 12.64
N GLN A 22 10.76 7.17 13.39
CA GLN A 22 12.09 7.74 13.49
C GLN A 22 13.03 6.79 12.75
N GLY A 23 13.60 7.26 11.64
CA GLY A 23 14.47 6.45 10.79
C GLY A 23 15.51 7.31 10.11
N THR A 24 16.65 6.70 9.77
CA THR A 24 17.75 7.33 9.03
C THR A 24 17.50 7.38 7.53
N LEU A 25 16.51 6.63 7.05
CA LEU A 25 16.10 6.56 5.65
C LEU A 25 14.62 6.91 5.51
N THR A 26 14.32 7.85 4.61
CA THR A 26 12.95 8.17 4.20
C THR A 26 12.88 8.02 2.69
N VAL A 27 12.00 7.13 2.23
CA VAL A 27 11.72 6.88 0.81
C VAL A 27 10.24 7.08 0.54
N ASN A 28 9.90 7.52 -0.66
CA ASN A 28 8.51 7.82 -1.08
C ASN A 28 8.05 6.96 -2.26
N ASP A 29 8.85 5.97 -2.65
CA ASP A 29 8.56 5.08 -3.78
C ASP A 29 8.61 3.62 -3.31
N PRO A 30 7.73 2.73 -3.83
CA PRO A 30 7.66 1.34 -3.40
C PRO A 30 8.96 0.55 -3.65
N GLY A 31 9.63 0.80 -4.79
CA GLY A 31 10.84 0.05 -5.18
C GLY A 31 11.97 0.15 -4.15
N PRO A 32 12.45 1.36 -3.80
CA PRO A 32 13.45 1.55 -2.75
C PRO A 32 13.03 1.02 -1.37
N LEU A 33 11.73 1.04 -1.08
CA LEU A 33 11.19 0.53 0.16
C LEU A 33 11.25 -1.02 0.22
N TYR A 34 11.02 -1.71 -0.90
CA TYR A 34 11.22 -3.16 -0.98
C TYR A 34 12.69 -3.56 -0.93
N SER A 35 13.56 -2.87 -1.67
CA SER A 35 14.99 -3.19 -1.72
C SER A 35 15.69 -2.99 -0.37
N THR A 36 15.06 -2.27 0.56
CA THR A 36 15.58 -2.03 1.91
C THR A 36 14.96 -2.97 2.95
N CYS A 37 13.66 -3.26 2.85
CA CYS A 37 13.00 -4.20 3.77
C CYS A 37 13.38 -5.66 3.53
N LEU A 38 13.49 -6.11 2.27
CA LEU A 38 13.77 -7.53 1.96
C LEU A 38 15.13 -8.03 2.51
N PRO A 39 16.22 -7.24 2.49
CA PRO A 39 17.48 -7.62 3.13
C PRO A 39 17.49 -7.45 4.66
N GLY A 40 16.38 -7.01 5.27
CA GLY A 40 16.26 -6.83 6.72
C GLY A 40 16.82 -5.51 7.27
N LEU A 41 16.97 -4.47 6.44
CA LEU A 41 17.53 -3.19 6.88
C LEU A 41 16.56 -2.35 7.74
N GLY A 42 15.29 -2.75 7.85
CA GLY A 42 14.33 -2.04 8.68
C GLY A 42 12.89 -2.54 8.57
N ILE A 43 12.00 -1.79 9.23
CA ILE A 43 10.56 -2.00 9.23
C ILE A 43 9.92 -0.90 8.38
N ALA A 44 8.95 -1.24 7.55
CA ALA A 44 8.16 -0.27 6.79
C ALA A 44 6.67 -0.61 6.82
N GLN A 45 5.84 0.41 6.64
CA GLN A 45 4.42 0.25 6.38
C GLN A 45 4.22 0.11 4.87
N LEU A 46 3.73 -1.06 4.45
CA LEU A 46 3.64 -1.50 3.07
C LEU A 46 2.18 -1.70 2.65
N LEU A 47 1.86 -1.37 1.41
CA LEU A 47 0.64 -1.89 0.78
C LEU A 47 0.85 -3.38 0.52
N GLU A 48 -0.11 -4.20 0.91
CA GLU A 48 0.02 -5.66 0.83
C GLU A 48 -0.01 -6.21 -0.60
N LEU A 49 -0.43 -5.39 -1.56
CA LEU A 49 -0.57 -5.77 -2.97
C LEU A 49 0.75 -6.32 -3.55
N GLY A 50 0.76 -7.61 -3.89
CA GLY A 50 1.92 -8.27 -4.49
C GLY A 50 2.99 -8.73 -3.49
N LEU A 51 2.67 -8.78 -2.18
CA LEU A 51 3.59 -9.23 -1.13
C LEU A 51 3.35 -10.66 -0.64
N GLU A 52 2.36 -11.34 -1.21
CA GLU A 52 1.91 -12.66 -0.79
C GLU A 52 3.07 -13.66 -0.81
N HIS A 53 3.88 -13.64 -1.88
CA HIS A 53 5.04 -14.52 -2.01
C HIS A 53 6.10 -14.27 -0.93
N TYR A 54 6.43 -13.00 -0.65
CA TYR A 54 7.47 -12.65 0.33
C TYR A 54 7.02 -12.94 1.77
N ILE A 55 5.73 -12.81 2.06
CA ILE A 55 5.17 -13.16 3.37
C ILE A 55 5.15 -14.69 3.53
N ALA A 56 4.71 -15.42 2.49
CA ALA A 56 4.66 -16.88 2.51
C ALA A 56 6.05 -17.52 2.63
N SER A 57 7.07 -16.92 2.00
CA SER A 57 8.47 -17.38 2.09
C SER A 57 9.17 -16.98 3.39
N GLY A 58 8.55 -16.13 4.22
CA GLY A 58 9.14 -15.60 5.44
C GLY A 58 10.19 -14.50 5.22
N GLN A 59 10.40 -14.06 3.98
CA GLN A 59 11.29 -12.93 3.67
C GLN A 59 10.74 -11.60 4.22
N LEU A 60 9.41 -11.48 4.32
CA LEU A 60 8.74 -10.41 5.05
C LEU A 60 7.88 -11.00 6.15
N ILE A 61 7.90 -10.37 7.33
CA ILE A 61 7.12 -10.81 8.49
C ILE A 61 6.23 -9.64 8.94
N ARG A 62 4.92 -9.89 9.05
CA ARG A 62 3.98 -8.92 9.60
C ARG A 62 4.26 -8.70 11.09
N ARG A 63 4.64 -7.48 11.48
CA ARG A 63 5.00 -7.15 12.87
C ARG A 63 3.82 -6.84 13.78
N PHE A 64 2.73 -6.32 13.24
CA PHE A 64 1.56 -5.87 14.02
C PHE A 64 0.26 -6.49 13.48
N PRO A 65 0.10 -7.82 13.52
CA PRO A 65 -1.05 -8.50 12.93
C PRO A 65 -2.39 -8.12 13.58
N ASP A 66 -2.38 -7.62 14.82
CA ASP A 66 -3.58 -7.20 15.55
C ASP A 66 -4.15 -5.85 15.10
N TRP A 67 -3.50 -5.15 14.17
CA TRP A 67 -3.93 -3.86 13.64
C TRP A 67 -4.25 -3.91 12.12
N PRO A 68 -5.13 -4.81 11.66
CA PRO A 68 -5.31 -5.07 10.24
C PRO A 68 -6.27 -4.09 9.56
N ASP A 69 -6.97 -3.21 10.29
CA ASP A 69 -8.18 -2.56 9.78
C ASP A 69 -7.92 -1.35 8.87
N GLN A 70 -6.67 -1.04 8.59
CA GLN A 70 -6.35 -0.02 7.60
C GLN A 70 -6.68 -0.57 6.21
N ARG A 71 -7.49 0.18 5.47
CA ARG A 71 -7.89 -0.16 4.10
C ARG A 71 -7.63 1.04 3.21
N PHE A 72 -6.96 0.79 2.09
CA PHE A 72 -6.74 1.77 1.04
C PHE A 72 -7.60 1.36 -0.15
N PRO A 73 -8.76 2.03 -0.37
CA PRO A 73 -9.57 1.74 -1.54
C PRO A 73 -8.78 2.06 -2.82
N LEU A 74 -8.85 1.16 -3.79
CA LEU A 74 -8.30 1.36 -5.13
C LEU A 74 -9.36 2.02 -6.00
N TYR A 75 -9.00 3.12 -6.65
CA TYR A 75 -9.92 3.88 -7.51
C TYR A 75 -9.39 3.95 -8.94
N ALA A 76 -10.29 3.85 -9.92
CA ALA A 76 -10.00 4.18 -11.31
C ALA A 76 -10.62 5.54 -11.64
N TYR A 77 -9.76 6.52 -11.94
CA TYR A 77 -10.19 7.86 -12.34
C TYR A 77 -10.03 8.06 -13.85
N TYR A 78 -11.07 8.61 -14.48
CA TYR A 78 -11.04 9.02 -15.89
C TYR A 78 -11.81 10.34 -16.06
N PRO A 79 -11.36 11.24 -16.94
CA PRO A 79 -12.07 12.49 -17.21
C PRO A 79 -13.41 12.19 -17.89
N SER A 80 -14.50 12.70 -17.33
CA SER A 80 -15.83 12.53 -17.92
C SER A 80 -16.70 13.77 -17.71
N ARG A 81 -17.35 14.23 -18.78
CA ARG A 81 -18.44 15.23 -18.75
C ARG A 81 -19.79 14.61 -19.18
N HIS A 82 -19.77 13.43 -19.84
CA HIS A 82 -20.90 12.59 -20.30
C HIS A 82 -20.43 11.12 -20.48
N HIS A 83 -21.28 10.21 -20.96
CA HIS A 83 -21.06 8.75 -21.13
C HIS A 83 -19.59 8.31 -21.38
N VAL A 84 -19.14 7.28 -20.64
CA VAL A 84 -17.80 6.68 -20.74
C VAL A 84 -17.53 6.13 -22.14
N PRO A 85 -16.42 6.52 -22.82
CA PRO A 85 -16.05 5.94 -24.10
C PRO A 85 -15.93 4.41 -24.04
N ALA A 86 -16.34 3.71 -25.10
CA ALA A 86 -16.38 2.25 -25.15
C ALA A 86 -15.01 1.60 -24.86
N LYS A 87 -13.91 2.17 -25.36
CA LYS A 87 -12.54 1.69 -25.10
C LYS A 87 -12.17 1.78 -23.61
N THR A 88 -12.52 2.90 -22.95
CA THR A 88 -12.27 3.08 -21.52
C THR A 88 -13.11 2.11 -20.70
N ARG A 89 -14.40 1.94 -21.06
CA ARG A 89 -15.27 0.95 -20.41
C ARG A 89 -14.70 -0.45 -20.52
N ALA A 90 -14.32 -0.90 -21.72
CA ALA A 90 -13.73 -2.21 -21.93
C ALA A 90 -12.44 -2.42 -21.08
N LEU A 91 -11.61 -1.39 -20.94
CA LEU A 91 -10.44 -1.45 -20.06
C LEU A 91 -10.83 -1.56 -18.58
N LEU A 92 -11.82 -0.78 -18.12
CA LEU A 92 -12.29 -0.83 -16.73
C LEU A 92 -12.91 -2.19 -16.42
N ASP A 93 -13.74 -2.73 -17.31
CA ASP A 93 -14.35 -4.05 -17.18
C ASP A 93 -13.27 -5.15 -17.12
N PHE A 94 -12.22 -5.03 -17.95
CA PHE A 94 -11.07 -5.92 -17.91
C PHE A 94 -10.32 -5.84 -16.57
N VAL A 95 -10.00 -4.64 -16.09
CA VAL A 95 -9.32 -4.46 -14.80
C VAL A 95 -10.18 -4.98 -13.65
N GLU A 96 -11.48 -4.73 -13.65
CA GLU A 96 -12.40 -5.28 -12.64
C GLU A 96 -12.36 -6.81 -12.61
N SER A 97 -12.26 -7.46 -13.78
CA SER A 97 -12.14 -8.92 -13.87
C SER A 97 -10.85 -9.49 -13.27
N LEU A 98 -9.79 -8.69 -13.13
CA LEU A 98 -8.51 -9.11 -12.55
C LEU A 98 -8.45 -8.97 -11.01
N VAL A 99 -9.35 -8.16 -10.44
CA VAL A 99 -9.33 -7.79 -9.01
C VAL A 99 -10.45 -8.49 -8.21
N ARG A 100 -11.33 -9.23 -8.90
CA ARG A 100 -12.38 -10.07 -8.28
C ARG A 100 -11.85 -11.40 -7.76
#